data_AF-N6YTG3-F1
#
_entry.id   AF-N6YTG3-F1
#
_cell.length_a   1.000
_cell.length_b   1.000
_cell.length_c   1.000
_cell.angle_alpha   90.00
_cell.angle_beta   90.00
_cell.angle_gamma   90.00
#
_symmetry.space_group_name_H-M   'P 1'
#
loop_
_entity.id
_entity.type
_entity.pdbx_description
1 polymer ?
#
loop_
_entity_poly.entity_id
_entity_poly.type
_entity_poly.pdbx_seq_one_letter_code
_entity_poly.pdbx_strand_id
1 'polypeptide(L)'
;MTTLALSPRASGAFPQPPPARALRGLVIAWTERLRRATAMELRIDVQRPHEDIEAELDTLHGRLHSAADPLSACTRLSAFEARFPGLVFHYREADGEHYIYVEDVVHGRLAGYTVFNRLIEVDRRTDRHVRAPHSKYASAYQRRGIATAVYEWALGQGICLVSGARQSVGAHALWRALGRRHTLGYVAIQGKRMHDLGTEPAPALREDLNTRLILLGRGWSLERLQAQGLLLRAELRPANERLLRRA
;
A
#
# COMPACT_ATOMS: atom_id res chain seq x y z
N MET A 1 -46.09 -8.81 -68.02
CA MET A 1 -46.62 -7.46 -68.32
C MET A 1 -47.00 -6.82 -67.00
N THR A 2 -46.35 -5.68 -66.75
CA THR A 2 -46.65 -4.56 -65.84
C THR A 2 -48.16 -4.41 -65.55
N THR A 3 -48.68 -3.98 -64.39
CA THR A 3 -48.35 -2.77 -63.61
C THR A 3 -49.32 -2.65 -62.39
N LEU A 4 -48.94 -1.80 -61.41
CA LEU A 4 -49.80 -0.97 -60.52
C LEU A 4 -50.45 -1.67 -59.30
N ALA A 5 -50.56 -1.10 -58.09
CA ALA A 5 -50.31 0.26 -57.60
C ALA A 5 -50.20 0.31 -56.05
N LEU A 6 -49.64 1.44 -55.58
CA LEU A 6 -49.53 2.02 -54.22
C LEU A 6 -50.83 1.91 -53.39
N SER A 7 -50.88 1.91 -52.04
CA SER A 7 -50.37 2.82 -50.97
C SER A 7 -51.05 2.36 -49.64
N PRO A 8 -51.01 3.02 -48.45
CA PRO A 8 -50.11 4.03 -47.86
C PRO A 8 -49.58 3.64 -46.45
N ARG A 9 -48.74 4.51 -45.87
CA ARG A 9 -48.25 4.50 -44.49
C ARG A 9 -49.37 4.58 -43.44
N ALA A 10 -49.19 3.88 -42.32
CA ALA A 10 -49.70 4.30 -41.02
C ALA A 10 -48.66 4.02 -39.92
N SER A 11 -48.39 5.07 -39.16
CA SER A 11 -47.38 5.19 -38.12
C SER A 11 -47.74 4.46 -36.82
N GLY A 12 -46.70 4.07 -36.07
CA GLY A 12 -46.68 4.20 -34.61
C GLY A 12 -47.36 3.11 -33.80
N ALA A 13 -46.62 2.04 -33.48
CA ALA A 13 -46.87 1.22 -32.29
C ALA A 13 -45.57 1.13 -31.48
N PHE A 14 -45.50 1.92 -30.40
CA PHE A 14 -44.49 1.77 -29.35
C PHE A 14 -44.63 0.38 -28.70
N PRO A 15 -43.56 -0.40 -28.51
CA PRO A 15 -43.64 -1.59 -27.68
C PRO A 15 -43.86 -1.19 -26.22
N GLN A 16 -44.94 -1.68 -25.62
CA GLN A 16 -45.23 -1.58 -24.18
C GLN A 16 -44.12 -2.30 -23.37
N PRO A 17 -43.62 -1.72 -22.26
CA PRO A 17 -42.70 -2.42 -21.39
C PRO A 17 -43.39 -3.57 -20.65
N PRO A 18 -42.71 -4.69 -20.38
CA PRO A 18 -43.29 -5.86 -19.72
C PRO A 18 -43.66 -5.57 -18.26
N PRO A 19 -44.64 -6.31 -17.70
CA PRO A 19 -45.15 -6.07 -16.35
C PRO A 19 -44.07 -6.27 -15.26
N ALA A 20 -44.07 -5.36 -14.27
CA ALA A 20 -43.06 -5.15 -13.23
C ALA A 20 -42.78 -6.33 -12.27
N ARG A 21 -43.34 -7.52 -12.50
CA ARG A 21 -43.06 -8.73 -11.71
C ARG A 21 -41.91 -9.58 -12.25
N ALA A 22 -41.54 -9.45 -13.53
CA ALA A 22 -40.37 -10.14 -14.10
C ALA A 22 -39.02 -9.46 -13.76
N LEU A 23 -39.05 -8.19 -13.33
CA LEU A 23 -37.85 -7.41 -13.00
C LEU A 23 -37.27 -7.71 -11.60
N ARG A 24 -38.04 -8.28 -10.67
CA ARG A 24 -37.53 -8.60 -9.33
C ARG A 24 -36.65 -9.87 -9.31
N GLY A 25 -36.89 -10.84 -10.19
CA GLY A 25 -36.08 -12.06 -10.27
C GLY A 25 -34.71 -11.84 -10.93
N LEU A 26 -34.65 -11.00 -11.97
CA LEU A 26 -33.40 -10.66 -12.64
C LEU A 26 -32.51 -9.74 -11.78
N VAL A 27 -33.07 -8.77 -11.06
CA VAL A 27 -32.28 -7.89 -10.18
C VAL A 27 -31.62 -8.65 -9.02
N ILE A 28 -32.24 -9.71 -8.49
CA ILE A 28 -31.64 -10.53 -7.42
C ILE A 28 -30.53 -11.43 -7.98
N ALA A 29 -30.68 -12.02 -9.17
CA ALA A 29 -29.64 -12.84 -9.80
C ALA A 29 -28.42 -12.01 -10.26
N TRP A 30 -28.63 -10.76 -10.70
CA TRP A 30 -27.55 -9.84 -11.05
C TRP A 30 -26.80 -9.30 -9.83
N THR A 31 -27.50 -9.04 -8.71
CA THR A 31 -26.85 -8.58 -7.47
C THR A 31 -26.02 -9.66 -6.79
N GLU A 32 -26.37 -10.94 -6.91
CA GLU A 32 -25.51 -12.03 -6.45
C GLU A 32 -24.30 -12.31 -7.35
N ARG A 33 -24.45 -12.13 -8.67
CA ARG A 33 -23.33 -12.29 -9.63
C ARG A 33 -22.33 -11.15 -9.50
N LEU A 34 -22.80 -9.93 -9.24
CA LEU A 34 -21.95 -8.77 -8.94
C LEU A 34 -21.34 -8.82 -7.53
N ARG A 35 -22.00 -9.45 -6.55
CA ARG A 35 -21.38 -9.75 -5.24
C ARG A 35 -20.30 -10.83 -5.31
N ARG A 36 -20.42 -11.80 -6.22
CA ARG A 36 -19.37 -12.81 -6.50
C ARG A 36 -18.24 -12.30 -7.40
N ALA A 37 -18.40 -11.16 -8.06
CA ALA A 37 -17.30 -10.42 -8.69
C ALA A 37 -16.48 -9.59 -7.67
N THR A 38 -16.59 -9.90 -6.37
CA THR A 38 -15.66 -9.37 -5.37
C THR A 38 -14.31 -10.05 -5.54
N ALA A 39 -13.30 -9.21 -5.81
CA ALA A 39 -11.88 -9.53 -5.75
C ALA A 39 -11.39 -10.57 -6.78
N MET A 40 -11.39 -10.21 -8.06
CA MET A 40 -10.19 -10.49 -8.85
C MET A 40 -9.06 -9.58 -8.31
N GLU A 41 -8.49 -9.94 -7.15
CA GLU A 41 -7.13 -9.51 -6.84
C GLU A 41 -6.23 -10.28 -7.80
N LEU A 42 -5.81 -9.61 -8.88
CA LEU A 42 -4.69 -10.09 -9.68
C LEU A 42 -3.45 -10.01 -8.78
N ARG A 43 -3.24 -11.02 -7.94
CA ARG A 43 -1.98 -11.27 -7.26
C ARG A 43 -1.00 -11.76 -8.32
N ILE A 44 -0.43 -10.82 -9.06
CA ILE A 44 0.82 -11.11 -9.75
C ILE A 44 1.87 -11.20 -8.64
N ASP A 45 2.11 -12.40 -8.11
CA ASP A 45 3.33 -12.69 -7.36
C ASP A 45 4.47 -12.62 -8.39
N VAL A 46 4.89 -11.39 -8.70
CA VAL A 46 6.12 -11.15 -9.41
C VAL A 46 7.23 -11.43 -8.42
N GLN A 47 7.58 -12.71 -8.25
CA GLN A 47 8.97 -13.05 -8.01
C GLN A 47 9.72 -12.68 -9.29
N ARG A 48 9.93 -11.37 -9.47
CA ARG A 48 10.99 -10.90 -10.35
C ARG A 48 12.23 -11.59 -9.80
N PRO A 49 13.03 -12.28 -10.62
CA PRO A 49 14.37 -12.64 -10.23
C PRO A 49 15.01 -11.40 -9.60
N HIS A 50 15.93 -11.58 -8.66
CA HIS A 50 16.79 -10.51 -8.15
C HIS A 50 17.75 -10.00 -9.26
N GLU A 51 17.27 -9.95 -10.51
CA GLU A 51 17.93 -9.44 -11.69
C GLU A 51 18.10 -7.93 -11.51
N ASP A 52 19.33 -7.68 -11.08
CA ASP A 52 20.09 -6.48 -10.82
C ASP A 52 19.32 -5.28 -10.29
N ILE A 53 19.16 -5.27 -8.96
CA ILE A 53 18.98 -4.01 -8.22
C ILE A 53 20.00 -2.96 -8.68
N GLU A 54 21.22 -3.35 -9.07
CA GLU A 54 22.20 -2.42 -9.62
C GLU A 54 21.71 -1.77 -10.93
N ALA A 55 21.20 -2.54 -11.91
CA ALA A 55 20.66 -1.99 -13.16
C ALA A 55 19.42 -1.09 -12.93
N GLU A 56 18.57 -1.46 -11.96
CA GLU A 56 17.45 -0.61 -11.52
C GLU A 56 17.96 0.73 -10.96
N LEU A 57 19.01 0.69 -10.13
CA LEU A 57 19.62 1.87 -9.54
C LEU A 57 20.38 2.73 -10.56
N ASP A 58 21.06 2.12 -11.53
CA ASP A 58 21.73 2.84 -12.62
C ASP A 58 20.71 3.60 -13.48
N THR A 59 19.59 2.96 -13.80
CA THR A 59 18.49 3.61 -14.54
C THR A 59 17.93 4.81 -13.77
N LEU A 60 17.70 4.64 -12.45
CA LEU A 60 17.21 5.72 -11.60
C LEU A 60 18.24 6.84 -11.44
N HIS A 61 19.53 6.52 -11.38
CA HIS A 61 20.61 7.50 -11.27
C HIS A 61 20.68 8.37 -12.53
N GLY A 62 20.64 7.76 -13.72
CA GLY A 62 20.61 8.50 -14.98
C GLY A 62 19.40 9.45 -15.09
N ARG A 63 18.23 9.02 -14.60
CA ARG A 63 17.02 9.85 -14.56
C ARG A 63 17.14 11.01 -13.57
N LEU A 64 17.75 10.79 -12.41
CA LEU A 64 17.96 11.82 -11.39
C LEU A 64 18.83 12.98 -11.93
N HIS A 65 19.75 12.69 -12.84
CA HIS A 65 20.63 13.67 -13.49
C HIS A 65 20.15 14.16 -14.86
N SER A 66 18.98 13.70 -15.32
CA SER A 66 18.39 14.16 -16.58
C SER A 66 17.46 15.35 -16.32
N ALA A 67 17.85 16.54 -16.78
CA ALA A 67 17.08 17.78 -16.55
C ALA A 67 15.64 17.75 -17.10
N ALA A 68 15.35 16.86 -18.06
CA ALA A 68 14.01 16.67 -18.61
C ALA A 68 13.16 15.63 -17.83
N ASP A 69 13.76 14.86 -16.93
CA ASP A 69 13.05 13.87 -16.12
C ASP A 69 12.50 14.52 -14.83
N PRO A 70 11.24 14.27 -14.46
CA PRO A 70 10.67 14.75 -13.18
C PRO A 70 11.46 14.33 -11.94
N LEU A 71 12.26 13.26 -12.01
CA LEU A 71 13.13 12.82 -10.93
C LEU A 71 14.24 13.83 -10.62
N SER A 72 14.66 14.64 -11.58
CA SER A 72 15.68 15.69 -11.36
C SER A 72 15.21 16.82 -10.45
N ALA A 73 13.90 17.00 -10.27
CA ALA A 73 13.31 18.03 -9.42
C ALA A 73 13.23 17.67 -7.92
N CYS A 74 13.96 16.64 -7.47
CA CYS A 74 13.97 16.24 -6.07
C CYS A 74 14.59 17.32 -5.16
N THR A 75 14.02 17.48 -3.97
CA THR A 75 14.58 18.31 -2.90
C THR A 75 15.62 17.52 -2.12
N ARG A 76 16.77 18.12 -1.83
CA ARG A 76 17.80 17.47 -0.98
C ARG A 76 17.42 17.57 0.50
N LEU A 77 17.54 16.46 1.22
CA LEU A 77 17.29 16.38 2.66
C LEU A 77 18.61 16.52 3.44
N SER A 78 18.84 17.70 4.04
CA SER A 78 20.04 17.99 4.84
C SER A 78 20.11 17.21 6.16
N ALA A 79 18.98 16.66 6.63
CA ALA A 79 18.87 15.93 7.90
C ALA A 79 19.79 14.70 8.01
N PHE A 80 20.37 14.23 6.90
CA PHE A 80 21.20 13.03 6.84
C PHE A 80 22.70 13.30 6.68
N GLU A 81 23.10 14.52 6.33
CA GLU A 81 24.46 14.85 5.91
C GLU A 81 25.51 14.51 6.98
N ALA A 82 25.22 14.84 8.24
CA ALA A 82 26.12 14.55 9.36
C ALA A 82 26.29 13.05 9.64
N ARG A 83 25.27 12.24 9.37
CA ARG A 83 25.26 10.80 9.67
C ARG A 83 25.84 9.95 8.54
N PHE A 84 25.72 10.42 7.30
CA PHE A 84 26.17 9.70 6.11
C PHE A 84 26.99 10.61 5.19
N PRO A 85 28.25 10.92 5.57
CA PRO A 85 29.15 11.67 4.70
C PRO A 85 29.28 11.02 3.32
N GLY A 86 29.20 11.82 2.27
CA GLY A 86 29.25 11.35 0.88
C GLY A 86 27.95 10.75 0.34
N LEU A 87 26.89 10.65 1.16
CA LEU A 87 25.55 10.28 0.70
C LEU A 87 24.62 11.50 0.67
N VAL A 88 23.93 11.69 -0.45
CA VAL A 88 22.90 12.71 -0.63
C VAL A 88 21.53 12.05 -0.71
N PHE A 89 20.57 12.57 0.04
CA PHE A 89 19.21 12.06 0.11
C PHE A 89 18.29 12.98 -0.69
N HIS A 90 17.71 12.46 -1.75
CA HIS A 90 16.81 13.17 -2.66
C HIS A 90 15.37 12.80 -2.36
N TYR A 91 14.53 13.78 -2.06
CA TYR A 91 13.13 13.61 -1.71
C TYR A 91 12.22 14.15 -2.80
N ARG A 92 11.15 13.41 -3.09
CA ARG A 92 10.00 13.94 -3.82
C ARG A 92 8.70 13.32 -3.33
N GLU A 93 7.62 14.04 -3.56
CA GLU A 93 6.27 13.49 -3.48
C GLU A 93 5.71 13.33 -4.89
N ALA A 94 5.15 12.17 -5.18
CA ALA A 94 4.47 11.90 -6.45
C ALA A 94 3.27 10.98 -6.18
N ASP A 95 2.11 11.31 -6.74
CA ASP A 95 0.86 10.55 -6.56
C ASP A 95 0.47 10.29 -5.09
N GLY A 96 0.89 11.19 -4.18
CA GLY A 96 0.66 11.11 -2.73
C GLY A 96 1.58 10.12 -1.99
N GLU A 97 2.59 9.58 -2.67
CA GLU A 97 3.64 8.75 -2.11
C GLU A 97 4.93 9.54 -1.94
N HIS A 98 5.70 9.19 -0.91
CA HIS A 98 6.96 9.85 -0.61
C HIS A 98 8.13 8.98 -1.08
N TYR A 99 8.99 9.54 -1.92
CA TYR A 99 10.15 8.86 -2.47
C TYR A 99 11.41 9.47 -1.87
N ILE A 100 12.32 8.61 -1.41
CA ILE A 100 13.67 9.00 -0.99
C ILE A 100 14.67 8.16 -1.77
N TYR A 101 15.50 8.82 -2.57
CA TYR A 101 16.63 8.21 -3.26
C TYR A 101 17.92 8.57 -2.53
N VAL A 102 18.83 7.62 -2.42
CA VAL A 102 20.11 7.80 -1.74
C VAL A 102 21.20 7.70 -2.77
N GLU A 103 21.85 8.82 -3.05
CA GLU A 103 22.96 8.91 -4.00
C GLU A 103 24.28 8.87 -3.24
N ASP A 104 25.20 8.03 -3.70
CA ASP A 104 26.61 8.11 -3.33
C ASP A 104 27.31 9.02 -4.34
N VAL A 105 27.55 10.27 -3.94
CA VAL A 105 28.17 11.28 -4.80
C VAL A 105 29.68 11.08 -4.96
N VAL A 106 30.30 10.28 -4.08
CA VAL A 106 31.73 9.97 -4.16
C VAL A 106 31.98 8.98 -5.30
N HIS A 107 31.08 8.00 -5.45
CA HIS A 107 31.16 6.97 -6.50
C HIS A 107 30.26 7.26 -7.71
N GLY A 108 29.49 8.35 -7.70
CA GLY A 108 28.63 8.76 -8.81
C GLY A 108 27.53 7.74 -9.15
N ARG A 109 26.87 7.16 -8.14
CA ARG A 109 25.84 6.12 -8.32
C ARG A 109 24.75 6.18 -7.26
N LEU A 110 23.61 5.53 -7.50
CA LEU A 110 22.60 5.35 -6.45
C LEU A 110 22.96 4.19 -5.51
N ALA A 111 22.87 4.45 -4.21
CA ALA A 111 23.01 3.46 -3.15
C ALA A 111 21.71 2.65 -2.93
N GLY A 112 20.57 3.25 -3.22
CA GLY A 112 19.26 2.67 -3.00
C GLY A 112 18.15 3.70 -2.93
N TYR A 113 16.95 3.23 -2.59
CA TYR A 113 15.79 4.08 -2.39
C TYR A 113 14.82 3.50 -1.36
N THR A 114 13.95 4.35 -0.84
CA THR A 114 12.76 3.98 -0.07
C THR A 114 11.56 4.73 -0.62
N VAL A 115 10.47 4.01 -0.85
CA VAL A 115 9.16 4.60 -1.16
C VAL A 115 8.22 4.34 0.00
N PHE A 116 7.55 5.38 0.46
CA PHE A 116 6.47 5.28 1.44
C PHE A 116 5.15 5.27 0.67
N ASN A 117 4.66 4.06 0.40
CA ASN A 117 3.49 3.82 -0.41
C ASN A 117 2.21 4.07 0.38
N ARG A 118 1.13 4.38 -0.33
CA ARG A 118 -0.22 4.31 0.24
C ARG A 118 -0.63 2.86 0.47
N LEU A 119 -1.44 2.63 1.50
CA LEU A 119 -2.01 1.30 1.77
C LEU A 119 -3.27 1.09 0.95
N ILE A 120 -3.16 0.48 -0.23
CA ILE A 120 -4.31 0.19 -1.10
C ILE A 120 -5.28 -0.83 -0.45
N GLU A 121 -4.79 -1.61 0.50
CA GLU A 121 -5.54 -2.58 1.29
C GLU A 121 -6.34 -1.95 2.43
N VAL A 122 -6.15 -0.66 2.72
CA VAL A 122 -6.91 0.11 3.72
C VAL A 122 -7.67 1.24 3.05
N ASP A 123 -8.73 1.74 3.69
CA ASP A 123 -9.47 2.89 3.20
C ASP A 123 -8.60 4.17 3.15
N ARG A 124 -9.01 5.09 2.27
CA ARG A 124 -8.28 6.34 1.97
C ARG A 124 -8.15 7.31 3.14
N ARG A 125 -8.86 7.13 4.25
CA ARG A 125 -8.71 8.01 5.43
C ARG A 125 -7.31 7.93 6.02
N THR A 126 -6.67 6.77 5.85
CA THR A 126 -5.30 6.54 6.31
C THR A 126 -4.23 7.17 5.40
N ASP A 127 -4.59 7.53 4.16
CA ASP A 127 -3.66 8.09 3.15
C ASP A 127 -3.01 9.41 3.58
N ARG A 128 -3.43 10.08 4.65
CA ARG A 128 -2.75 11.29 5.12
C ARG A 128 -1.71 11.03 6.20
N HIS A 129 -1.75 9.86 6.83
CA HIS A 129 -1.05 9.62 8.09
C HIS A 129 -0.28 8.32 8.12
N VAL A 130 -0.66 7.35 7.29
CA VAL A 130 -0.11 5.99 7.33
C VAL A 130 0.50 5.65 5.98
N ARG A 131 1.69 5.07 5.99
CA ARG A 131 2.40 4.62 4.79
C ARG A 131 3.01 3.24 4.97
N ALA A 132 3.12 2.49 3.88
CA ALA A 132 3.85 1.23 3.83
C ALA A 132 5.22 1.49 3.19
N PRO A 133 6.32 1.43 3.95
CA PRO A 133 7.64 1.67 3.38
C PRO A 133 8.13 0.43 2.61
N HIS A 134 8.70 0.67 1.44
CA HIS A 134 9.37 -0.32 0.61
C HIS A 134 10.76 0.19 0.26
N SER A 135 11.79 -0.53 0.72
CA SER A 135 13.17 -0.11 0.60
C SER A 135 13.99 -1.13 -0.17
N LYS A 136 14.82 -0.66 -1.10
CA LYS A 136 15.83 -1.46 -1.79
C LYS A 136 17.17 -0.75 -1.77
N TYR A 137 18.22 -1.50 -1.47
CA TYR A 137 19.59 -0.98 -1.41
C TYR A 137 20.54 -1.97 -2.09
N ALA A 138 21.47 -1.44 -2.88
CA ALA A 138 22.59 -2.19 -3.42
C ALA A 138 23.38 -2.87 -2.29
N SER A 139 23.96 -4.04 -2.55
CA SER A 139 24.57 -4.90 -1.52
C SER A 139 25.61 -4.13 -0.67
N ALA A 140 26.44 -3.32 -1.32
CA ALA A 140 27.48 -2.51 -0.68
C ALA A 140 26.94 -1.47 0.34
N TYR A 141 25.65 -1.16 0.29
CA TYR A 141 25.01 -0.16 1.15
C TYR A 141 24.07 -0.75 2.21
N GLN A 142 23.83 -2.06 2.15
CA GLN A 142 23.02 -2.74 3.15
C GLN A 142 23.73 -2.76 4.52
N ARG A 143 22.95 -2.91 5.59
CA ARG A 143 23.44 -2.97 6.99
C ARG A 143 24.20 -1.72 7.48
N ARG A 144 24.23 -0.63 6.72
CA ARG A 144 24.82 0.66 7.12
C ARG A 144 23.87 1.58 7.90
N GLY A 145 22.64 1.14 8.16
CA GLY A 145 21.63 1.92 8.90
C GLY A 145 20.91 2.98 8.06
N ILE A 146 21.07 2.98 6.73
CA ILE A 146 20.43 3.95 5.82
C ILE A 146 18.89 3.83 5.92
N ALA A 147 18.34 2.62 5.76
CA ALA A 147 16.90 2.37 5.89
C ALA A 147 16.36 2.81 7.25
N THR A 148 17.10 2.53 8.32
CA THR A 148 16.74 2.94 9.69
C THR A 148 16.61 4.45 9.79
N ALA A 149 17.60 5.21 9.29
CA ALA A 149 17.57 6.66 9.34
C ALA A 149 16.41 7.23 8.50
N VAL A 150 16.13 6.66 7.33
CA VAL A 150 15.00 7.06 6.49
C VAL A 150 13.66 6.83 7.19
N TYR A 151 13.50 5.70 7.87
CA TYR A 151 12.27 5.40 8.62
C TYR A 151 12.14 6.32 9.84
N GLU A 152 13.24 6.57 10.56
CA GLU A 152 13.29 7.52 11.68
C GLU A 152 12.93 8.94 11.25
N TRP A 153 13.39 9.38 10.07
CA TRP A 153 13.00 10.65 9.50
C TRP A 153 11.49 10.72 9.25
N ALA A 154 10.91 9.72 8.58
CA ALA A 154 9.47 9.69 8.29
C ALA A 154 8.62 9.66 9.56
N LEU A 155 9.00 8.82 10.54
CA LEU A 155 8.39 8.79 11.86
C LEU A 155 8.53 10.16 12.55
N GLY A 156 9.69 10.81 12.43
CA GLY A 156 9.95 12.16 12.93
C GLY A 156 9.04 13.24 12.34
N GLN A 157 8.65 13.09 11.07
CA GLN A 157 7.67 13.95 10.37
C GLN A 157 6.20 13.67 10.75
N GLY A 158 5.95 12.67 11.61
CA GLY A 158 4.59 12.29 12.01
C GLY A 158 3.91 11.27 11.10
N ILE A 159 4.65 10.65 10.17
CA ILE A 159 4.14 9.57 9.32
C ILE A 159 4.17 8.27 10.12
N CYS A 160 3.02 7.63 10.29
CA CYS A 160 2.94 6.27 10.83
C CYS A 160 3.32 5.25 9.74
N LEU A 161 4.07 4.23 10.11
CA LEU A 161 4.51 3.20 9.18
C LEU A 161 3.78 1.89 9.45
N VAL A 162 3.33 1.21 8.40
CA VAL A 162 2.77 -0.15 8.48
C VAL A 162 3.61 -1.09 7.62
N SER A 163 3.92 -2.27 8.14
CA SER A 163 4.77 -3.23 7.41
C SER A 163 4.07 -3.80 6.18
N GLY A 164 4.81 -4.52 5.33
CA GLY A 164 4.22 -5.41 4.34
C GLY A 164 3.66 -6.70 4.96
N ALA A 165 2.92 -7.48 4.17
CA ALA A 165 2.33 -8.76 4.57
C ALA A 165 3.37 -9.83 4.86
N ARG A 166 4.43 -9.85 4.04
CA ARG A 166 5.58 -10.73 4.20
C ARG A 166 6.80 -9.85 4.41
N GLN A 167 7.59 -10.17 5.42
CA GLN A 167 8.82 -9.45 5.73
C GLN A 167 9.99 -10.42 5.57
N SER A 168 11.08 -9.96 4.96
CA SER A 168 12.34 -10.66 5.07
C SER A 168 12.83 -10.64 6.52
N VAL A 169 13.75 -11.53 6.88
CA VAL A 169 14.39 -11.52 8.20
C VAL A 169 15.03 -10.16 8.51
N GLY A 170 15.69 -9.55 7.52
CA GLY A 170 16.30 -8.23 7.65
C GLY A 170 15.27 -7.11 7.86
N ALA A 171 14.15 -7.14 7.13
CA ALA A 171 13.06 -6.20 7.34
C ALA A 171 12.48 -6.36 8.74
N HIS A 172 12.13 -7.59 9.17
CA HIS A 172 11.59 -7.83 10.50
C HIS A 172 12.54 -7.33 11.60
N ALA A 173 13.84 -7.60 11.48
CA ALA A 173 14.85 -7.11 12.42
C ALA A 173 14.91 -5.58 12.48
N LEU A 174 14.80 -4.89 11.33
CA LEU A 174 14.70 -3.43 11.27
C LEU A 174 13.47 -2.92 12.04
N TRP A 175 12.30 -3.50 11.80
CA TRP A 175 11.06 -3.11 12.48
C TRP A 175 11.14 -3.31 13.99
N ARG A 176 11.69 -4.43 14.45
CA ARG A 176 11.93 -4.68 15.88
C ARG A 176 12.94 -3.70 16.47
N ALA A 177 13.98 -3.34 15.73
CA ALA A 177 14.97 -2.37 16.18
C ALA A 177 14.38 -0.96 16.34
N LEU A 178 13.53 -0.53 15.39
CA LEU A 178 12.79 0.73 15.47
C LEU A 178 11.78 0.71 16.63
N GLY A 179 11.12 -0.43 16.87
CA GLY A 179 10.18 -0.59 17.98
C GLY A 179 10.77 -0.46 19.39
N ARG A 180 12.10 -0.41 19.52
CA ARG A 180 12.77 -0.06 20.80
C ARG A 180 12.78 1.45 21.07
N ARG A 181 12.58 2.27 20.05
CA ARG A 181 12.64 3.75 20.11
C ARG A 181 11.31 4.44 19.76
N HIS A 182 10.42 3.71 19.10
CA HIS A 182 9.12 4.19 18.66
C HIS A 182 8.04 3.21 19.11
N THR A 183 6.83 3.70 19.34
CA THR A 183 5.69 2.85 19.69
C THR A 183 5.41 1.85 18.57
N LEU A 184 5.66 0.58 18.84
CA LEU A 184 5.40 -0.55 17.95
C LEU A 184 4.16 -1.30 18.43
N GLY A 185 3.23 -1.57 17.51
CA GLY A 185 2.07 -2.42 17.74
C GLY A 185 1.83 -3.38 16.59
N TYR A 186 0.76 -4.15 16.72
CA TYR A 186 0.24 -5.03 15.69
C TYR A 186 -1.16 -4.58 15.27
N VAL A 187 -1.42 -4.66 13.97
CA VAL A 187 -2.74 -4.37 13.41
C VAL A 187 -3.17 -5.48 12.47
N ALA A 188 -4.45 -5.85 12.48
CA ALA A 188 -5.06 -6.65 11.43
C ALA A 188 -5.67 -5.74 10.37
N ILE A 189 -5.42 -6.05 9.10
CA ILE A 189 -6.08 -5.40 7.97
C ILE A 189 -7.28 -6.25 7.56
N GLN A 190 -8.49 -5.76 7.83
CA GLN A 190 -9.74 -6.48 7.55
C GLN A 190 -10.79 -5.51 7.02
N GLY A 191 -11.50 -5.89 5.95
CA GLY A 191 -12.59 -5.07 5.40
C GLY A 191 -12.17 -3.64 5.02
N LYS A 192 -10.94 -3.47 4.50
CA LYS A 192 -10.30 -2.16 4.22
C LYS A 192 -10.10 -1.27 5.46
N ARG A 193 -10.02 -1.84 6.66
CA ARG A 193 -9.78 -1.11 7.91
C ARG A 193 -8.63 -1.74 8.69
N MET A 194 -7.97 -0.93 9.51
CA MET A 194 -6.99 -1.42 10.49
C MET A 194 -7.68 -1.67 11.82
N HIS A 195 -7.38 -2.81 12.43
CA HIS A 195 -7.86 -3.22 13.75
C HIS A 195 -6.68 -3.43 14.69
N ASP A 196 -6.74 -2.81 15.85
CA ASP A 196 -5.70 -2.87 16.89
C ASP A 196 -5.63 -4.25 17.52
N LEU A 197 -4.47 -4.89 17.43
CA LEU A 197 -4.19 -6.19 18.05
C LEU A 197 -3.30 -6.06 19.30
N GLY A 198 -2.98 -4.84 19.72
CA GLY A 198 -2.07 -4.55 20.81
C GLY A 198 -0.60 -4.78 20.45
N THR A 199 0.23 -4.96 21.48
CA THR A 199 1.70 -5.05 21.34
C THR A 199 2.21 -6.47 21.25
N GLU A 200 1.42 -7.46 21.66
CA GLU A 200 1.80 -8.86 21.71
C GLU A 200 0.60 -9.79 21.43
N PRO A 201 0.12 -9.86 20.18
CA PRO A 201 -0.91 -10.83 19.81
C PRO A 201 -0.40 -12.26 19.93
N ALA A 202 -1.34 -13.20 20.06
CA ALA A 202 -1.07 -14.64 20.05
C ALA A 202 -0.26 -15.05 18.80
N PRO A 203 0.62 -16.08 18.88
CA PRO A 203 1.50 -16.46 17.77
C PRO A 203 0.77 -16.69 16.44
N ALA A 204 -0.35 -17.41 16.45
CA ALA A 204 -1.14 -17.67 15.24
C ALA A 204 -1.63 -16.38 14.56
N LEU A 205 -2.00 -15.36 15.34
CA LEU A 205 -2.42 -14.07 14.81
C LEU A 205 -1.24 -13.24 14.33
N ARG A 206 -0.07 -13.37 14.97
CA ARG A 206 1.18 -12.71 14.55
C ARG A 206 1.66 -13.16 13.18
N GLU A 207 1.43 -14.43 12.86
CA GLU A 207 1.85 -15.07 11.60
C GLU A 207 0.77 -14.96 10.50
N ASP A 208 -0.41 -14.43 10.82
CA ASP A 208 -1.50 -14.23 9.86
C ASP A 208 -1.12 -13.22 8.76
N LEU A 209 -1.44 -13.56 7.50
CA LEU A 209 -1.14 -12.71 6.33
C LEU A 209 -1.88 -11.37 6.31
N ASN A 210 -2.82 -11.12 7.21
CA ASN A 210 -3.50 -9.84 7.40
C ASN A 210 -2.92 -9.03 8.56
N THR A 211 -2.07 -9.64 9.37
CA THR A 211 -1.40 -8.95 10.47
C THR A 211 -0.20 -8.17 9.95
N ARG A 212 -0.06 -6.94 10.43
CA ARG A 212 1.05 -6.05 10.14
C ARG A 212 1.62 -5.52 11.44
N LEU A 213 2.89 -5.11 11.38
CA LEU A 213 3.45 -4.23 12.38
C LEU A 213 3.05 -2.79 12.06
N ILE A 214 2.83 -1.98 13.10
CA ILE A 214 2.66 -0.53 12.98
C ILE A 214 3.67 0.18 13.88
N LEU A 215 4.34 1.21 13.33
CA LEU A 215 5.17 2.15 14.07
C LEU A 215 4.52 3.52 14.03
N LEU A 216 4.40 4.17 15.19
CA LEU A 216 3.73 5.46 15.29
C LEU A 216 4.70 6.63 15.07
N GLY A 217 4.31 7.54 14.17
CA GLY A 217 5.01 8.78 13.95
C GLY A 217 4.89 9.74 15.13
N ARG A 218 5.78 10.73 15.21
CA ARG A 218 5.77 11.80 16.20
C ARG A 218 4.38 12.45 16.28
N GLY A 219 3.87 12.58 17.50
CA GLY A 219 2.56 13.18 17.76
C GLY A 219 1.37 12.22 17.60
N TRP A 220 1.60 10.96 17.21
CA TRP A 220 0.58 9.91 17.16
C TRP A 220 0.68 8.95 18.34
N SER A 221 -0.49 8.50 18.79
CA SER A 221 -0.68 7.39 19.73
C SER A 221 -1.77 6.46 19.18
N LEU A 222 -1.89 5.24 19.72
CA LEU A 222 -2.95 4.31 19.31
C LEU A 222 -4.32 4.91 19.62
N GLU A 223 -4.47 5.56 20.78
CA GLU A 223 -5.69 6.24 21.20
C GLU A 223 -6.06 7.37 20.23
N ARG A 224 -5.07 8.14 19.76
CA ARG A 224 -5.31 9.21 18.78
C ARG A 224 -5.75 8.64 17.43
N LEU A 225 -5.14 7.55 16.95
CA LEU A 225 -5.59 6.86 15.74
C LEU A 225 -7.03 6.33 15.90
N GLN A 226 -7.38 5.81 17.08
CA GLN A 226 -8.73 5.33 17.40
C GLN A 226 -9.74 6.49 17.42
N ALA A 227 -9.41 7.60 18.09
CA ALA A 227 -10.27 8.78 18.17
C ALA A 227 -10.55 9.40 16.79
N GLN A 228 -9.61 9.27 15.84
CA GLN A 228 -9.78 9.73 14.46
C GLN A 228 -10.43 8.68 13.55
N GLY A 229 -10.81 7.52 14.08
CA GLY A 229 -11.40 6.41 13.30
C GLY A 229 -10.45 5.77 12.30
N LEU A 230 -9.14 6.00 12.43
CA LEU A 230 -8.09 5.43 11.57
C LEU A 230 -7.69 4.02 12.00
N LEU A 231 -7.88 3.72 13.29
CA LEU A 231 -7.65 2.41 13.88
C LEU A 231 -8.91 2.01 14.66
N LEU A 232 -9.43 0.81 14.37
CA LEU A 232 -10.56 0.26 15.12
C LEU A 232 -10.03 -0.61 16.25
N ARG A 233 -10.78 -0.72 17.34
CA ARG A 233 -10.50 -1.78 18.32
C ARG A 233 -10.79 -3.12 17.65
N ALA A 234 -9.95 -4.12 17.84
CA ALA A 234 -10.31 -5.47 17.42
C ALA A 234 -11.54 -5.91 18.22
N GLU A 235 -12.64 -6.18 17.52
CA GLU A 235 -13.59 -7.15 18.03
C GLU A 235 -12.82 -8.47 18.00
N LEU A 236 -12.51 -9.03 19.18
CA LEU A 236 -12.10 -10.43 19.29
C LEU A 236 -13.28 -11.28 18.83
N ARG A 237 -13.50 -11.37 17.51
CA ARG A 237 -14.39 -12.39 16.97
C ARG A 237 -13.67 -13.71 17.24
N PRO A 238 -14.26 -14.63 18.03
CA PRO A 238 -13.67 -15.96 18.16
C PRO A 238 -13.53 -16.53 16.75
N ALA A 239 -12.28 -16.71 16.33
CA ALA A 239 -11.98 -17.44 15.13
C ALA A 239 -12.54 -18.87 15.31
N ASN A 240 -13.34 -19.33 14.33
CA ASN A 240 -13.87 -20.69 14.18
C ASN A 240 -15.23 -21.07 14.81
N GLU A 241 -16.30 -20.34 14.51
CA GLU A 241 -17.65 -20.97 14.50
C GLU A 241 -17.99 -21.72 13.19
N ARG A 242 -17.19 -21.54 12.13
CA ARG A 242 -17.45 -22.20 10.83
C ARG A 242 -16.86 -23.62 10.69
N LEU A 243 -16.04 -24.07 11.64
CA LEU A 243 -15.47 -25.41 11.64
C LEU A 243 -16.20 -26.40 12.58
N LEU A 244 -17.06 -25.93 13.49
CA LEU A 244 -17.78 -26.79 14.45
C LEU A 244 -19.22 -27.13 14.04
N ARG A 245 -19.73 -26.63 12.91
CA ARG A 245 -21.08 -26.96 12.40
C ARG A 245 -21.07 -27.99 11.25
N ARG A 246 -19.96 -28.70 11.07
CA ARG A 246 -19.79 -29.76 10.06
C ARG A 246 -19.14 -31.03 10.61
N ALA A 247 -19.21 -31.25 11.93
CA ALA A 247 -18.93 -32.54 12.54
C ALA A 247 -20.25 -33.24 12.85
#